data_AF-A0A934ETJ4-F1
#
_entry.id   AF-A0A934ETJ4-F1
#
_cell.length_a   1.000
_cell.length_b   1.000
_cell.length_c   1.000
_cell.angle_alpha   90.00
_cell.angle_beta   90.00
_cell.angle_gamma   90.00
#
_symmetry.space_group_name_H-M   'P 1'
#
loop_
_entity.id
_entity.type
_entity.pdbx_description
1 polymer ?
#
loop_
_entity_poly.entity_id
_entity_poly.type
_entity_poly.pdbx_seq_one_letter_code
_entity_poly.pdbx_strand_id
1 'polypeptide(L)'
;MRRFLTLLLASAFVPSGWLQCDASADSLPDDEAAIAKHVVALKDKASEVRAAAAKALREIVAKYPSGTTNIRESDGGEARWKAKAEQIKPGMSQEEALEILPPPNEFATKPQDVMGATHFTRYRLDRHWNVSIQYRDSKVVATPMLSRFTDSIYVFHPLRHTGTWIQWYVNGQKYREEQFTNGQRDGLSVLYRDDGQKSVELHYKNGVRVGSSELTLRSGKKLFLDIETKRIQERKKAEKEAAAAQETREPASPEDAAIAKNVKALENRDSDVRASAAKALREIAAKYQNAGTNNIPKLLREPVLVNAPYPPGGFTGTWVEWYSNGQKGQETKYVNSRPDGPFTHWYSDGKKKSEGTWHGFVYDGPRNAWYANGQKASELNNKDGKSEGLQTEWYANGQMKRVLTIQNGKTEGPDISWKENGELIYQLMHKDGQLDGLCIWNGSRRVEENYRNGVRHGSYTLYDENGVVIDQKEYADGKVVKQMRGREKKESPQ
;
A
#
# COMPACT_ATOMS: atom_id res chain seq x y z
N MET A 1 25.10 13.93 -5.77
CA MET A 1 26.39 13.86 -6.51
C MET A 1 26.75 15.26 -7.00
N ARG A 2 28.03 15.62 -6.84
CA ARG A 2 28.76 16.80 -7.35
C ARG A 2 28.45 18.18 -6.72
N ARG A 3 29.31 18.61 -5.80
CA ARG A 3 30.46 19.51 -6.06
C ARG A 3 31.60 19.20 -5.06
N PHE A 4 32.84 19.27 -5.55
CA PHE A 4 34.08 18.79 -4.93
C PHE A 4 35.03 20.00 -4.66
N LEU A 5 35.72 19.97 -3.51
CA LEU A 5 37.04 20.55 -3.15
C LEU A 5 37.38 22.05 -3.36
N THR A 6 37.77 22.76 -2.29
CA THR A 6 39.05 23.55 -2.19
C THR A 6 39.41 23.90 -0.70
N LEU A 7 40.59 23.42 -0.25
CA LEU A 7 41.62 23.88 0.73
C LEU A 7 41.38 24.54 2.13
N LEU A 8 41.92 23.85 3.16
CA LEU A 8 43.05 24.15 4.11
C LEU A 8 43.06 25.36 5.10
N LEU A 9 43.08 24.97 6.40
CA LEU A 9 43.92 25.34 7.58
C LEU A 9 43.92 26.73 8.28
N ALA A 10 43.68 26.63 9.61
CA ALA A 10 44.29 27.33 10.76
C ALA A 10 44.04 28.85 10.92
N SER A 11 43.70 29.41 12.09
CA SER A 11 44.19 29.15 13.45
C SER A 11 43.38 29.95 14.49
N ALA A 12 43.54 29.57 15.76
CA ALA A 12 43.63 30.44 16.94
C ALA A 12 42.38 30.66 17.85
N PHE A 13 42.53 30.12 19.07
CA PHE A 13 41.98 30.52 20.37
C PHE A 13 40.66 29.91 20.88
N VAL A 14 40.83 28.82 21.62
CA VAL A 14 39.95 28.37 22.72
C VAL A 14 40.44 29.04 24.02
N PRO A 15 39.52 29.44 24.93
CA PRO A 15 39.77 29.23 26.36
C PRO A 15 38.76 28.24 26.98
N SER A 16 39.35 27.35 27.74
CA SER A 16 38.87 26.09 28.30
C SER A 16 38.15 26.19 29.65
N GLY A 17 37.21 25.28 29.91
CA GLY A 17 36.85 24.91 31.28
C GLY A 17 35.60 24.02 31.46
N TRP A 18 35.81 22.70 31.49
CA TRP A 18 35.04 21.66 32.20
C TRP A 18 33.75 21.08 31.57
N LEU A 19 33.93 20.07 30.70
CA LEU A 19 33.66 18.66 31.04
C LEU A 19 34.26 17.76 29.95
N GLN A 20 35.28 17.00 30.33
CA GLN A 20 35.80 15.88 29.58
C GLN A 20 34.69 14.85 29.40
N CYS A 21 34.35 14.57 28.15
CA CYS A 21 33.81 13.27 27.77
C CYS A 21 34.76 12.71 26.71
N ASP A 22 35.69 11.86 27.16
CA ASP A 22 36.51 11.02 26.31
C ASP A 22 35.62 9.98 25.61
N ALA A 23 35.26 10.26 24.36
CA ALA A 23 34.97 9.26 23.35
C ALA A 23 35.28 9.89 21.98
N SER A 24 36.27 9.32 21.30
CA SER A 24 36.98 9.85 20.13
C SER A 24 36.08 10.29 18.97
N ALA A 25 36.20 11.56 18.58
CA ALA A 25 35.56 12.14 17.40
C ALA A 25 36.06 11.54 16.06
N ASP A 26 37.08 10.69 16.08
CA ASP A 26 37.64 10.03 14.89
C ASP A 26 36.82 8.80 14.42
N SER A 27 35.90 8.27 15.23
CA SER A 27 35.18 7.02 14.93
C SER A 27 33.85 7.18 14.18
N LEU A 28 33.28 8.38 14.13
CA LEU A 28 31.95 8.64 13.56
C LEU A 28 31.88 8.44 12.03
N PRO A 29 32.83 8.94 11.22
CA PRO A 29 32.80 8.71 9.76
C PRO A 29 33.03 7.24 9.39
N ASP A 30 33.85 6.53 10.16
CA ASP A 30 34.15 5.11 9.96
C ASP A 30 32.98 4.22 10.39
N ASP A 31 32.31 4.54 11.51
CA ASP A 31 31.08 3.87 11.93
C ASP A 31 29.93 4.15 10.92
N GLU A 32 29.83 5.34 10.32
CA GLU A 32 28.85 5.65 9.24
C GLU A 32 29.13 4.85 7.95
N ALA A 33 30.39 4.77 7.53
CA ALA A 33 30.80 3.96 6.38
C ALA A 33 30.60 2.46 6.66
N ALA A 34 30.88 2.01 7.89
CA ALA A 34 30.62 0.64 8.34
C ALA A 34 29.12 0.34 8.36
N ILE A 35 28.27 1.27 8.84
CA ILE A 35 26.82 1.12 8.80
C ILE A 35 26.33 0.99 7.35
N ALA A 36 26.74 1.88 6.44
CA ALA A 36 26.36 1.79 5.03
C ALA A 36 26.76 0.44 4.40
N LYS A 37 27.98 -0.03 4.68
CA LYS A 37 28.49 -1.34 4.25
C LYS A 37 27.65 -2.50 4.80
N HIS A 38 27.36 -2.50 6.10
CA HIS A 38 26.59 -3.57 6.74
C HIS A 38 25.11 -3.55 6.36
N VAL A 39 24.51 -2.38 6.08
CA VAL A 39 23.16 -2.27 5.51
C VAL A 39 23.07 -2.89 4.12
N VAL A 40 24.11 -2.76 3.29
CA VAL A 40 24.20 -3.46 2.00
C VAL A 40 24.34 -4.98 2.23
N ALA A 41 25.18 -5.40 3.17
CA ALA A 41 25.40 -6.81 3.50
C ALA A 41 24.15 -7.50 4.11
N LEU A 42 23.25 -6.75 4.75
CA LEU A 42 21.97 -7.28 5.21
C LEU A 42 21.06 -7.74 4.06
N LYS A 43 21.28 -7.26 2.83
CA LYS A 43 20.54 -7.68 1.62
C LYS A 43 21.14 -8.93 0.95
N ASP A 44 22.19 -9.50 1.52
CA ASP A 44 22.87 -10.68 0.97
C ASP A 44 22.01 -11.94 1.05
N LYS A 45 22.21 -12.88 0.11
CA LYS A 45 21.48 -14.15 0.04
C LYS A 45 21.92 -15.15 1.12
N ALA A 46 23.15 -15.08 1.62
CA ALA A 46 23.69 -15.96 2.65
C ALA A 46 23.24 -15.55 4.06
N SER A 47 22.71 -16.51 4.83
CA SER A 47 22.17 -16.24 6.17
C SER A 47 23.24 -15.84 7.19
N GLU A 48 24.44 -16.39 7.05
CA GLU A 48 25.59 -16.09 7.93
C GLU A 48 26.10 -14.67 7.72
N VAL A 49 26.12 -14.18 6.46
CA VAL A 49 26.53 -12.81 6.13
C VAL A 49 25.54 -11.80 6.71
N ARG A 50 24.23 -12.07 6.60
CA ARG A 50 23.19 -11.22 7.22
C ARG A 50 23.29 -11.24 8.74
N ALA A 51 23.54 -12.39 9.35
CA ALA A 51 23.67 -12.53 10.79
C ALA A 51 24.91 -11.79 11.34
N ALA A 52 26.05 -11.89 10.64
CA ALA A 52 27.27 -11.16 10.95
C ALA A 52 27.10 -9.65 10.78
N ALA A 53 26.45 -9.20 9.70
CA ALA A 53 26.13 -7.78 9.49
C ALA A 53 25.19 -7.24 10.58
N ALA A 54 24.17 -8.00 10.97
CA ALA A 54 23.27 -7.64 12.06
C ALA A 54 23.97 -7.62 13.44
N LYS A 55 24.96 -8.49 13.66
CA LYS A 55 25.79 -8.48 14.88
C LYS A 55 26.70 -7.25 14.91
N ALA A 56 27.40 -6.96 13.82
CA ALA A 56 28.28 -5.79 13.70
C ALA A 56 27.50 -4.48 13.88
N LEU A 57 26.32 -4.37 13.27
CA LEU A 57 25.43 -3.22 13.49
C LEU A 57 25.01 -3.10 14.95
N ARG A 58 24.63 -4.20 15.62
CA ARG A 58 24.29 -4.19 17.06
C ARG A 58 25.45 -3.73 17.92
N GLU A 59 26.68 -4.14 17.62
CA GLU A 59 27.88 -3.72 18.35
C GLU A 59 28.17 -2.24 18.14
N ILE A 60 28.07 -1.73 16.91
CA ILE A 60 28.18 -0.29 16.60
C ILE A 60 27.11 0.49 17.36
N VAL A 61 25.86 0.02 17.35
CA VAL A 61 24.74 0.63 18.06
C VAL A 61 24.91 0.59 19.58
N ALA A 62 25.48 -0.50 20.12
CA ALA A 62 25.74 -0.65 21.55
C ALA A 62 26.81 0.31 22.08
N LYS A 63 27.70 0.84 21.23
CA LYS A 63 28.60 1.96 21.57
C LYS A 63 27.82 3.24 21.94
N TYR A 64 26.54 3.32 21.59
CA TYR A 64 25.66 4.46 21.83
C TYR A 64 24.43 4.06 22.69
N PRO A 65 24.61 3.72 23.99
CA PRO A 65 23.57 3.11 24.82
C PRO A 65 22.45 4.11 25.22
N SER A 66 21.23 3.82 24.72
CA SER A 66 19.90 4.36 25.06
C SER A 66 19.66 5.88 24.88
N GLY A 67 18.72 6.38 24.06
CA GLY A 67 17.64 5.73 23.32
C GLY A 67 17.67 6.08 21.83
N THR A 68 17.62 5.05 20.99
CA THR A 68 17.48 5.11 19.53
C THR A 68 18.62 5.84 18.80
N THR A 69 19.76 5.14 18.67
CA THR A 69 20.81 5.33 17.65
C THR A 69 20.97 6.72 17.07
N ASN A 70 21.92 7.47 17.61
CA ASN A 70 22.41 8.73 17.08
C ASN A 70 23.38 8.47 15.91
N ILE A 71 23.10 9.09 14.77
CA ILE A 71 24.11 9.55 13.83
C ILE A 71 23.80 11.04 13.62
N ARG A 72 24.68 11.90 14.19
CA ARG A 72 24.74 13.39 14.32
C ARG A 72 23.48 14.20 13.91
N GLU A 73 22.92 15.11 14.72
CA GLU A 73 23.48 16.01 15.75
C GLU A 73 22.58 16.06 17.02
N SER A 74 23.18 16.50 18.13
CA SER A 74 22.61 16.84 19.45
C SER A 74 21.08 17.06 19.55
N ASP A 75 20.42 16.17 20.31
CA ASP A 75 19.36 16.40 21.33
C ASP A 75 18.18 17.40 21.16
N GLY A 76 17.98 18.08 20.03
CA GLY A 76 16.99 19.18 19.96
C GLY A 76 15.55 18.80 19.58
N GLY A 77 15.28 17.58 19.11
CA GLY A 77 14.01 17.25 18.45
C GLY A 77 12.87 16.85 19.40
N GLU A 78 13.11 15.88 20.27
CA GLU A 78 12.04 15.26 21.08
C GLU A 78 11.39 16.24 22.05
N ALA A 79 12.19 16.96 22.84
CA ALA A 79 11.68 17.96 23.78
C ALA A 79 10.95 19.10 23.04
N ARG A 80 11.50 19.55 21.91
CA ARG A 80 10.88 20.57 21.03
C ARG A 80 9.56 20.09 20.45
N TRP A 81 9.50 18.87 19.91
CA TRP A 81 8.31 18.32 19.29
C TRP A 81 7.27 17.90 20.31
N LYS A 82 7.69 17.45 21.49
CA LYS A 82 6.81 17.20 22.64
C LYS A 82 6.20 18.50 23.13
N ALA A 83 6.98 19.56 23.32
CA ALA A 83 6.46 20.88 23.69
C ALA A 83 5.48 21.45 22.66
N LYS A 84 5.72 21.21 21.37
CA LYS A 84 4.77 21.58 20.29
C LYS A 84 3.52 20.71 20.29
N ALA A 85 3.64 19.39 20.42
CA ALA A 85 2.50 18.49 20.46
C ALA A 85 1.62 18.74 21.69
N GLU A 86 2.21 19.13 22.83
CA GLU A 86 1.51 19.48 24.05
C GLU A 86 0.72 20.79 23.94
N GLN A 87 1.07 21.69 23.02
CA GLN A 87 0.26 22.88 22.70
C GLN A 87 -1.03 22.50 21.96
N ILE A 88 -1.08 21.32 21.34
CA ILE A 88 -2.26 20.85 20.62
C ILE A 88 -3.25 20.18 21.57
N LYS A 89 -4.37 20.84 21.85
CA LYS A 89 -5.38 20.40 22.81
C LYS A 89 -6.66 19.90 22.12
N PRO A 90 -7.41 18.95 22.74
CA PRO A 90 -8.75 18.62 22.31
C PRO A 90 -9.64 19.86 22.20
N GLY A 91 -10.42 19.94 21.13
CA GLY A 91 -11.32 21.07 20.82
C GLY A 91 -10.75 22.09 19.84
N MET A 92 -9.43 22.13 19.64
CA MET A 92 -8.80 23.03 18.65
C MET A 92 -9.15 22.63 17.22
N SER A 93 -9.24 23.61 16.32
CA SER A 93 -9.47 23.36 14.90
C SER A 93 -8.24 22.72 14.23
N GLN A 94 -8.46 22.10 13.09
CA GLN A 94 -7.40 21.53 12.26
C GLN A 94 -6.39 22.59 11.80
N GLU A 95 -6.85 23.81 11.52
CA GLU A 95 -6.02 24.96 11.14
C GLU A 95 -5.14 25.41 12.32
N GLU A 96 -5.72 25.57 13.51
CA GLU A 96 -4.98 25.94 14.74
C GLU A 96 -3.90 24.90 15.09
N ALA A 97 -4.21 23.62 14.91
CA ALA A 97 -3.24 22.54 15.11
C ALA A 97 -2.09 22.60 14.08
N LEU A 98 -2.39 22.95 12.82
CA LEU A 98 -1.40 23.04 11.75
C LEU A 98 -0.44 24.21 11.90
N GLU A 99 -0.87 25.32 12.52
CA GLU A 99 0.01 26.48 12.82
C GLU A 99 1.11 26.14 13.83
N ILE A 100 0.86 25.18 14.73
CA ILE A 100 1.82 24.71 15.74
C ILE A 100 2.87 23.77 15.13
N LEU A 101 2.45 23.00 14.11
CA LEU A 101 3.28 22.05 13.39
C LEU A 101 4.23 22.74 12.41
N PRO A 102 5.36 22.11 12.02
CA PRO A 102 6.20 22.66 10.98
C PRO A 102 5.44 22.72 9.65
N PRO A 103 5.73 23.70 8.78
CA PRO A 103 5.11 23.78 7.46
C PRO A 103 5.36 22.46 6.70
N PRO A 104 4.38 22.01 5.89
CA PRO A 104 4.50 20.75 5.18
C PRO A 104 5.76 20.76 4.30
N ASN A 105 6.74 19.95 4.67
CA ASN A 105 7.90 19.66 3.82
C ASN A 105 7.49 18.72 2.67
N GLU A 106 8.41 18.43 1.75
CA GLU A 106 8.21 17.54 0.59
C GLU A 106 7.69 16.11 0.94
N PHE A 107 7.58 15.78 2.23
CA PHE A 107 7.15 14.48 2.74
C PHE A 107 5.84 14.53 3.54
N ALA A 108 5.21 15.69 3.66
CA ALA A 108 3.94 15.84 4.38
C ALA A 108 2.77 15.40 3.48
N THR A 109 2.01 14.40 3.95
CA THR A 109 0.75 14.00 3.32
C THR A 109 -0.32 15.04 3.65
N LYS A 110 -1.02 15.55 2.63
CA LYS A 110 -2.15 16.47 2.84
C LYS A 110 -3.29 15.72 3.55
N PRO A 111 -3.93 16.31 4.58
CA PRO A 111 -5.13 15.72 5.18
C PRO A 111 -6.22 15.56 4.10
N GLN A 112 -6.95 14.43 4.14
CA GLN A 112 -8.19 14.26 3.39
C GLN A 112 -9.34 14.51 4.37
N ASP A 113 -10.17 15.53 4.09
CA ASP A 113 -11.38 15.79 4.87
C ASP A 113 -12.41 14.69 4.60
N VAL A 114 -12.76 13.92 5.64
CA VAL A 114 -13.88 12.99 5.59
C VAL A 114 -14.89 13.41 6.66
N MET A 115 -15.98 14.07 6.23
CA MET A 115 -17.03 14.54 7.14
C MET A 115 -17.72 13.37 7.87
N GLY A 116 -17.91 13.51 9.19
CA GLY A 116 -18.77 12.66 10.02
C GLY A 116 -18.12 11.42 10.66
N ALA A 117 -16.85 11.12 10.38
CA ALA A 117 -16.11 10.02 11.01
C ALA A 117 -14.92 10.54 11.81
N THR A 118 -14.57 9.86 12.91
CA THR A 118 -13.32 10.17 13.62
C THR A 118 -12.16 9.61 12.81
N HIS A 119 -11.28 10.46 12.29
CA HIS A 119 -10.15 10.03 11.46
C HIS A 119 -8.81 10.44 12.06
N PHE A 120 -7.77 9.67 11.75
CA PHE A 120 -6.40 9.92 12.18
C PHE A 120 -5.57 10.47 11.02
N THR A 121 -4.93 11.62 11.24
CA THR A 121 -3.98 12.19 10.29
C THR A 121 -2.58 12.17 10.91
N ARG A 122 -1.62 11.61 10.19
CA ARG A 122 -0.21 11.56 10.60
C ARG A 122 0.59 12.61 9.85
N TYR A 123 1.19 13.53 10.58
CA TYR A 123 2.04 14.58 10.04
C TYR A 123 3.51 14.22 10.27
N ARG A 124 4.32 14.30 9.22
CA ARG A 124 5.76 14.12 9.32
C ARG A 124 6.37 15.44 9.79
N LEU A 125 7.00 15.44 10.96
CA LEU A 125 7.61 16.63 11.57
C LEU A 125 9.00 16.88 11.00
N ASP A 126 9.79 15.80 10.87
CA ASP A 126 11.11 15.81 10.27
C ASP A 126 11.48 14.40 9.74
N ARG A 127 12.77 14.17 9.48
CA ARG A 127 13.28 12.88 9.01
C ARG A 127 13.01 11.74 10.00
N HIS A 128 12.94 12.04 11.29
CA HIS A 128 12.92 11.11 12.41
C HIS A 128 11.62 11.16 13.23
N TRP A 129 10.77 12.17 13.12
CA TRP A 129 9.59 12.35 13.96
C TRP A 129 8.31 12.53 13.14
N ASN A 130 7.22 11.97 13.66
CA ASN A 130 5.87 12.21 13.19
C ASN A 130 4.93 12.43 14.38
N VAL A 131 3.84 13.15 14.15
CA VAL A 131 2.75 13.32 15.11
C VAL A 131 1.46 12.82 14.50
N SER A 132 0.68 12.06 15.26
CA SER A 132 -0.64 11.58 14.85
C SER A 132 -1.71 12.35 15.61
N ILE A 133 -2.61 13.01 14.88
CA ILE A 133 -3.71 13.80 15.43
C ILE A 133 -5.03 13.14 15.04
N GLN A 134 -5.96 13.07 16.00
CA GLN A 134 -7.29 12.55 15.78
C GLN A 134 -8.26 13.71 15.61
N TYR A 135 -9.01 13.73 14.51
CA TYR A 135 -10.03 14.75 14.24
C TYR A 135 -11.43 14.16 14.15
N ARG A 136 -12.42 14.99 14.50
CA ARG A 136 -13.85 14.79 14.24
C ARG A 136 -14.44 16.17 13.97
N ASP A 137 -15.17 16.31 12.86
CA ASP A 137 -15.74 17.60 12.44
C ASP A 137 -14.70 18.72 12.44
N SER A 138 -13.51 18.42 11.90
CA SER A 138 -12.35 19.32 11.83
C SER A 138 -11.80 19.82 13.18
N LYS A 139 -12.17 19.16 14.29
CA LYS A 139 -11.66 19.46 15.63
C LYS A 139 -10.84 18.31 16.19
N VAL A 140 -9.75 18.65 16.89
CA VAL A 140 -8.91 17.70 17.61
C VAL A 140 -9.74 17.01 18.71
N VAL A 141 -9.76 15.69 18.71
CA VAL A 141 -10.57 14.90 19.65
C VAL A 141 -9.77 14.42 20.86
N ALA A 142 -8.47 14.24 20.68
CA ALA A 142 -7.57 13.69 21.69
C ALA A 142 -6.18 14.32 21.60
N THR A 143 -5.43 14.24 22.70
CA THR A 143 -4.04 14.68 22.75
C THR A 143 -3.22 13.98 21.66
N PRO A 144 -2.47 14.72 20.83
CA PRO A 144 -1.68 14.12 19.76
C PRO A 144 -0.62 13.15 20.25
N MET A 145 -0.38 12.12 19.44
CA MET A 145 0.64 11.11 19.71
C MET A 145 1.91 11.42 18.92
N LEU A 146 2.99 11.73 19.63
CA LEU A 146 4.32 11.87 19.04
C LEU A 146 4.95 10.48 18.88
N SER A 147 5.47 10.18 17.69
CA SER A 147 6.18 8.92 17.41
C SER A 147 7.40 9.12 16.53
N ARG A 148 8.45 8.33 16.79
CA ARG A 148 9.70 8.32 16.04
C ARG A 148 9.59 7.41 14.81
N PHE A 149 10.21 7.82 13.70
CA PHE A 149 10.42 7.01 12.51
C PHE A 149 11.57 6.05 12.79
N THR A 150 11.26 4.76 12.86
CA THR A 150 12.27 3.70 12.94
C THR A 150 12.36 3.06 11.57
N ASP A 151 13.40 3.41 10.82
CA ASP A 151 13.71 2.76 9.57
C ASP A 151 13.94 1.26 9.83
N SER A 152 13.20 0.42 9.10
CA SER A 152 13.41 -1.03 9.08
C SER A 152 14.11 -1.43 7.78
N ILE A 153 15.09 -2.33 7.87
CA ILE A 153 15.75 -2.84 6.67
C ILE A 153 14.94 -4.03 6.17
N TYR A 154 14.18 -3.79 5.10
CA TYR A 154 13.36 -4.82 4.49
C TYR A 154 14.22 -5.70 3.57
N VAL A 155 14.35 -6.98 3.95
CA VAL A 155 15.05 -8.00 3.18
C VAL A 155 14.05 -9.09 2.85
N PHE A 156 13.82 -9.32 1.56
CA PHE A 156 12.96 -10.40 1.09
C PHE A 156 13.58 -11.75 1.46
N HIS A 157 12.78 -12.64 2.05
CA HIS A 157 13.18 -14.04 2.20
C HIS A 157 13.29 -14.70 0.81
N PRO A 158 14.19 -15.69 0.64
CA PRO A 158 14.20 -16.51 -0.57
C PRO A 158 12.83 -17.16 -0.84
N LEU A 159 12.49 -17.30 -2.12
CA LEU A 159 11.18 -17.82 -2.58
C LEU A 159 10.85 -19.25 -2.10
N ARG A 160 11.85 -20.04 -1.67
CA ARG A 160 11.68 -21.40 -1.12
C ARG A 160 12.33 -21.58 0.25
N HIS A 161 12.39 -20.51 1.03
CA HIS A 161 13.00 -20.56 2.36
C HIS A 161 12.17 -21.45 3.31
N THR A 162 12.83 -22.41 3.95
CA THR A 162 12.30 -23.13 5.11
C THR A 162 13.19 -22.78 6.30
N GLY A 163 12.58 -22.38 7.40
CA GLY A 163 13.26 -21.93 8.61
C GLY A 163 12.83 -20.54 9.06
N THR A 164 13.54 -20.02 10.05
CA THR A 164 13.24 -18.73 10.66
C THR A 164 13.87 -17.59 9.85
N TRP A 165 13.03 -16.67 9.40
CA TRP A 165 13.47 -15.44 8.75
C TRP A 165 13.36 -14.27 9.72
N ILE A 166 14.45 -13.52 9.88
CA ILE A 166 14.51 -12.37 10.78
C ILE A 166 14.74 -11.10 9.98
N GLN A 167 13.85 -10.13 10.16
CA GLN A 167 14.02 -8.76 9.70
C GLN A 167 14.49 -7.89 10.87
N TRP A 168 15.28 -6.87 10.54
CA TRP A 168 15.97 -6.04 11.52
C TRP A 168 15.59 -4.57 11.34
N TYR A 169 15.49 -3.85 12.44
CA TYR A 169 15.55 -2.40 12.43
C TYR A 169 16.96 -1.94 12.07
N VAL A 170 17.08 -0.69 11.58
CA VAL A 170 18.40 -0.07 11.37
C VAL A 170 19.21 -0.01 12.67
N ASN A 171 18.54 0.06 13.82
CA ASN A 171 19.19 0.04 15.15
C ASN A 171 19.67 -1.37 15.59
N GLY A 172 19.58 -2.38 14.73
CA GLY A 172 20.06 -3.73 15.01
C GLY A 172 19.15 -4.59 15.90
N GLN A 173 18.06 -4.05 16.44
CA GLN A 173 17.03 -4.87 17.11
C GLN A 173 16.23 -5.68 16.09
N LYS A 174 15.68 -6.82 16.51
CA LYS A 174 14.74 -7.56 15.68
C LYS A 174 13.55 -6.64 15.39
N TYR A 175 13.14 -6.58 14.14
CA TYR A 175 11.87 -5.98 13.73
C TYR A 175 10.79 -7.06 13.66
N ARG A 176 11.15 -8.19 13.05
CA ARG A 176 10.24 -9.31 12.89
C ARG A 176 10.99 -10.62 12.81
N GLU A 177 10.40 -11.66 13.36
CA GLU A 177 10.89 -13.04 13.28
C GLU A 177 9.73 -13.92 12.83
N GLU A 178 9.86 -14.57 11.67
CA GLU A 178 8.78 -15.35 11.06
C GLU A 178 9.26 -16.75 10.70
N GLN A 179 8.45 -17.75 10.99
CA GLN A 179 8.68 -19.11 10.53
C GLN A 179 8.14 -19.31 9.11
N PHE A 180 8.97 -19.90 8.24
CA PHE A 180 8.61 -20.25 6.89
C PHE A 180 8.79 -21.76 6.63
N THR A 181 7.87 -22.31 5.84
CA THR A 181 7.98 -23.63 5.23
C THR A 181 7.82 -23.46 3.72
N ASN A 182 8.87 -23.79 2.96
CA ASN A 182 8.90 -23.69 1.49
C ASN A 182 8.42 -22.33 0.93
N GLY A 183 8.83 -21.24 1.58
CA GLY A 183 8.51 -19.86 1.17
C GLY A 183 7.17 -19.33 1.65
N GLN A 184 6.34 -20.14 2.32
CA GLN A 184 5.09 -19.69 2.95
C GLN A 184 5.26 -19.55 4.46
N ARG A 185 4.61 -18.55 5.06
CA ARG A 185 4.60 -18.40 6.52
C ARG A 185 3.88 -19.58 7.15
N ASP A 186 4.57 -20.33 7.98
CA ASP A 186 4.03 -21.53 8.62
C ASP A 186 4.68 -21.69 10.00
N GLY A 187 3.94 -21.30 11.04
CA GLY A 187 4.40 -21.19 12.42
C GLY A 187 4.22 -19.80 13.02
N LEU A 188 5.01 -19.50 14.05
CA LEU A 188 4.95 -18.24 14.79
C LEU A 188 5.60 -17.10 14.00
N SER A 189 4.95 -15.95 13.98
CA SER A 189 5.47 -14.66 13.51
C SER A 189 5.39 -13.66 14.67
N VAL A 190 6.55 -13.19 15.11
CA VAL A 190 6.70 -12.24 16.21
C VAL A 190 7.16 -10.91 15.64
N LEU A 191 6.41 -9.85 15.91
CA LEU A 191 6.83 -8.48 15.63
C LEU A 191 7.39 -7.87 16.90
N TYR A 192 8.49 -7.16 16.76
CA TYR A 192 9.20 -6.51 17.85
C TYR A 192 9.14 -4.98 17.66
N ARG A 193 9.12 -4.27 18.77
CA ARG A 193 9.34 -2.82 18.80
C ARG A 193 10.82 -2.50 18.61
N ASP A 194 11.07 -1.25 18.26
CA ASP A 194 12.41 -0.66 18.13
C ASP A 194 13.24 -0.72 19.42
N ASP A 195 12.59 -0.87 20.57
CA ASP A 195 13.20 -1.11 21.88
C ASP A 195 13.52 -2.60 22.16
N GLY A 196 13.28 -3.49 21.19
CA GLY A 196 13.52 -4.93 21.30
C GLY A 196 12.43 -5.72 22.03
N GLN A 197 11.41 -5.05 22.61
CA GLN A 197 10.31 -5.76 23.25
C GLN A 197 9.33 -6.31 22.21
N LYS A 198 8.75 -7.49 22.48
CA LYS A 198 7.69 -8.05 21.64
C LYS A 198 6.48 -7.12 21.61
N SER A 199 5.91 -6.98 20.42
CA SER A 199 4.76 -6.12 20.15
C SER A 199 3.54 -6.93 19.74
N VAL A 200 3.70 -7.89 18.84
CA VAL A 200 2.60 -8.72 18.33
C VAL A 200 3.08 -10.14 18.13
N GLU A 201 2.29 -11.10 18.57
CA GLU A 201 2.48 -12.51 18.24
C GLU A 201 1.34 -13.01 17.36
N LEU A 202 1.70 -13.61 16.22
CA LEU A 202 0.80 -14.06 15.17
C LEU A 202 1.12 -15.51 14.83
N HIS A 203 0.11 -16.37 14.72
CA HIS A 203 0.32 -17.74 14.27
C HIS A 203 -0.16 -17.88 12.83
N TYR A 204 0.61 -18.60 12.01
CA TYR A 204 0.31 -18.86 10.62
C TYR A 204 0.36 -20.35 10.32
N LYS A 205 -0.48 -20.81 9.38
CA LYS A 205 -0.42 -22.14 8.78
C LYS A 205 -0.60 -21.97 7.27
N ASN A 206 0.36 -22.43 6.48
CA ASN A 206 0.32 -22.35 5.00
C ASN A 206 0.00 -20.93 4.47
N GLY A 207 0.60 -19.90 5.07
CA GLY A 207 0.39 -18.49 4.71
C GLY A 207 -0.85 -17.84 5.30
N VAL A 208 -1.76 -18.61 5.94
CA VAL A 208 -3.00 -18.11 6.53
C VAL A 208 -2.83 -17.88 8.03
N ARG A 209 -3.29 -16.74 8.55
CA ARG A 209 -3.27 -16.44 9.98
C ARG A 209 -4.28 -17.33 10.72
N VAL A 210 -3.84 -17.99 11.78
CA VAL A 210 -4.65 -18.91 12.60
C VAL A 210 -4.50 -18.55 14.08
N GLY A 211 -5.51 -18.84 14.90
CA GLY A 211 -5.47 -18.64 16.36
C GLY A 211 -5.57 -17.17 16.83
N SER A 212 -5.56 -16.99 18.14
CA SER A 212 -5.64 -15.67 18.79
C SER A 212 -4.32 -14.92 18.68
N SER A 213 -4.41 -13.60 18.48
CA SER A 213 -3.23 -12.74 18.42
C SER A 213 -3.14 -11.84 19.64
N GLU A 214 -1.94 -11.77 20.19
CA GLU A 214 -1.63 -10.99 21.37
C GLU A 214 -0.84 -9.74 20.98
N LEU A 215 -1.40 -8.57 21.28
CA LEU A 215 -0.75 -7.27 21.12
C LEU A 215 -0.29 -6.79 22.50
N THR A 216 1.01 -6.54 22.67
CA THR A 216 1.57 -5.94 23.88
C THR A 216 1.85 -4.46 23.63
N LEU A 217 1.10 -3.60 24.31
CA LEU A 217 1.31 -2.14 24.26
C LEU A 217 2.60 -1.73 24.98
N ARG A 218 3.13 -0.53 24.69
CA ARG A 218 4.32 0.01 25.38
C ARG A 218 4.12 0.16 26.90
N SER A 219 2.89 0.28 27.36
CA SER A 219 2.54 0.28 28.78
C SER A 219 2.63 -1.10 29.46
N GLY A 220 2.99 -2.15 28.72
CA GLY A 220 2.97 -3.54 29.19
C GLY A 220 1.57 -4.17 29.18
N LYS A 221 0.52 -3.40 28.87
CA LYS A 221 -0.85 -3.90 28.75
C LYS A 221 -0.96 -4.82 27.53
N LYS A 222 -1.40 -6.05 27.77
CA LYS A 222 -1.70 -7.04 26.73
C LYS A 222 -3.15 -6.91 26.28
N LEU A 223 -3.36 -6.85 24.97
CA LEU A 223 -4.66 -6.81 24.30
C LEU A 223 -4.76 -8.03 23.39
N PHE A 224 -5.84 -8.78 23.53
CA PHE A 224 -6.15 -9.87 22.60
C PHE A 224 -7.00 -9.30 21.46
N LEU A 225 -6.55 -9.45 20.23
CA LEU A 225 -7.16 -8.80 19.05
C LEU A 225 -8.44 -9.52 18.54
N ASP A 226 -9.11 -10.30 19.38
CA ASP A 226 -9.96 -11.44 18.97
C ASP A 226 -11.44 -11.37 19.41
N ILE A 227 -11.99 -10.17 19.63
CA ILE A 227 -13.44 -10.02 19.97
C ILE A 227 -14.35 -10.39 18.79
N GLU A 228 -13.87 -10.32 17.54
CA GLU A 228 -14.60 -10.83 16.37
C GLU A 228 -14.50 -12.36 16.26
N THR A 229 -13.40 -12.95 16.72
CA THR A 229 -13.13 -14.38 16.64
C THR A 229 -13.94 -15.18 17.66
N LYS A 230 -14.26 -14.63 18.83
CA LYS A 230 -15.20 -15.29 19.76
C LYS A 230 -16.62 -15.34 19.17
N ARG A 231 -17.08 -14.27 18.51
CA ARG A 231 -18.37 -14.25 17.78
C ARG A 231 -18.37 -15.14 16.55
N ILE A 232 -17.26 -15.19 15.81
CA ILE A 232 -17.08 -16.11 14.68
C ILE A 232 -16.91 -17.55 15.15
N GLN A 233 -16.32 -17.81 16.32
CA GLN A 233 -16.23 -19.15 16.90
C GLN A 233 -17.53 -19.59 17.55
N GLU A 234 -18.31 -18.70 18.15
CA GLU A 234 -19.67 -18.98 18.63
C GLU A 234 -20.63 -19.18 17.46
N ARG A 235 -20.49 -18.40 16.38
CA ARG A 235 -21.23 -18.60 15.13
C ARG A 235 -20.80 -19.87 14.40
N LYS A 236 -19.49 -20.17 14.34
CA LYS A 236 -18.97 -21.43 13.80
C LYS A 236 -19.26 -22.63 14.69
N LYS A 237 -19.36 -22.46 16.01
CA LYS A 237 -19.77 -23.51 16.96
C LYS A 237 -21.26 -23.76 16.82
N ALA A 238 -22.08 -22.72 16.73
CA ALA A 238 -23.50 -22.84 16.40
C ALA A 238 -23.73 -23.42 14.99
N GLU A 239 -22.91 -23.04 13.99
CA GLU A 239 -22.94 -23.62 12.63
C GLU A 239 -22.40 -25.05 12.62
N LYS A 240 -21.42 -25.41 13.47
CA LYS A 240 -20.88 -26.76 13.60
C LYS A 240 -21.78 -27.67 14.43
N GLU A 241 -22.52 -27.14 15.41
CA GLU A 241 -23.57 -27.83 16.15
C GLU A 241 -24.83 -27.97 15.28
N ALA A 242 -25.15 -26.97 14.44
CA ALA A 242 -26.18 -27.08 13.40
C ALA A 242 -25.79 -28.03 12.25
N ALA A 243 -24.50 -28.05 11.86
CA ALA A 243 -23.96 -28.99 10.86
C ALA A 243 -23.86 -30.42 11.42
N ALA A 244 -23.47 -30.59 12.69
CA ALA A 244 -23.47 -31.89 13.37
C ALA A 244 -24.89 -32.44 13.57
N ALA A 245 -25.90 -31.58 13.66
CA ALA A 245 -27.32 -31.97 13.60
C ALA A 245 -27.80 -32.32 12.17
N GLN A 246 -27.03 -32.01 11.13
CA GLN A 246 -27.28 -32.37 9.73
C GLN A 246 -26.36 -33.48 9.20
N GLU A 247 -25.35 -33.91 9.95
CA GLU A 247 -24.32 -34.89 9.55
C GLU A 247 -24.76 -36.36 9.68
N THR A 248 -26.03 -36.63 9.42
CA THR A 248 -26.55 -37.98 9.10
C THR A 248 -27.36 -37.97 7.81
N ARG A 249 -26.94 -37.19 6.81
CA ARG A 249 -27.43 -37.34 5.44
C ARG A 249 -26.28 -37.64 4.49
N GLU A 250 -26.23 -38.88 4.05
CA GLU A 250 -25.59 -39.33 2.80
C GLU A 250 -25.89 -38.35 1.64
N PRO A 251 -25.04 -38.28 0.60
CA PRO A 251 -25.21 -37.35 -0.52
C PRO A 251 -26.64 -37.40 -1.05
N ALA A 252 -27.35 -36.26 -0.99
CA ALA A 252 -28.79 -36.18 -1.18
C ALA A 252 -29.26 -36.50 -2.62
N SER A 253 -28.34 -36.71 -3.56
CA SER A 253 -28.63 -37.19 -4.91
C SER A 253 -27.38 -37.74 -5.61
N PRO A 254 -27.53 -38.59 -6.65
CA PRO A 254 -26.43 -38.97 -7.55
C PRO A 254 -25.73 -37.76 -8.19
N GLU A 255 -26.42 -36.63 -8.35
CA GLU A 255 -25.84 -35.40 -8.90
C GLU A 255 -24.90 -34.70 -7.91
N ASP A 256 -25.22 -34.65 -6.62
CA ASP A 256 -24.34 -34.08 -5.60
C ASP A 256 -23.02 -34.87 -5.49
N ALA A 257 -23.11 -36.20 -5.60
CA ALA A 257 -21.93 -37.06 -5.65
C ALA A 257 -21.10 -36.80 -6.93
N ALA A 258 -21.74 -36.58 -8.08
CA ALA A 258 -21.07 -36.24 -9.33
C ALA A 258 -20.38 -34.86 -9.25
N ILE A 259 -21.00 -33.86 -8.63
CA ILE A 259 -20.40 -32.53 -8.41
C ILE A 259 -19.18 -32.67 -7.51
N ALA A 260 -19.31 -33.31 -6.35
CA ALA A 260 -18.19 -33.50 -5.41
C ALA A 260 -17.01 -34.22 -6.06
N LYS A 261 -17.27 -35.29 -6.83
CA LYS A 261 -16.26 -36.04 -7.58
C LYS A 261 -15.50 -35.14 -8.56
N ASN A 262 -16.21 -34.36 -9.37
CA ASN A 262 -15.57 -33.53 -10.39
C ASN A 262 -14.87 -32.31 -9.79
N VAL A 263 -15.40 -31.72 -8.71
CA VAL A 263 -14.72 -30.64 -7.97
C VAL A 263 -13.39 -31.13 -7.42
N LYS A 264 -13.35 -32.32 -6.83
CA LYS A 264 -12.09 -32.94 -6.36
C LYS A 264 -11.13 -33.23 -7.52
N ALA A 265 -11.64 -33.63 -8.69
CA ALA A 265 -10.82 -33.87 -9.87
C ALA A 265 -10.21 -32.59 -10.46
N LEU A 266 -10.78 -31.41 -10.21
CA LEU A 266 -10.18 -30.13 -10.60
C LEU A 266 -8.86 -29.84 -9.88
N GLU A 267 -8.61 -30.46 -8.72
CA GLU A 267 -7.36 -30.33 -7.94
C GLU A 267 -6.25 -31.24 -8.46
N ASN A 268 -6.53 -32.09 -9.45
CA ASN A 268 -5.57 -33.06 -9.99
C ASN A 268 -4.42 -32.34 -10.73
N ARG A 269 -3.21 -32.90 -10.67
CA ARG A 269 -2.04 -32.36 -11.38
C ARG A 269 -2.13 -32.53 -12.89
N ASP A 270 -2.85 -33.54 -13.36
CA ASP A 270 -3.04 -33.84 -14.77
C ASP A 270 -3.99 -32.81 -15.42
N SER A 271 -3.54 -32.18 -16.51
CA SER A 271 -4.32 -31.17 -17.24
C SER A 271 -5.57 -31.73 -17.90
N ASP A 272 -5.52 -32.97 -18.39
CA ASP A 272 -6.60 -33.61 -19.13
C ASP A 272 -7.70 -34.08 -18.18
N VAL A 273 -7.30 -34.55 -17.00
CA VAL A 273 -8.23 -34.85 -15.90
C VAL A 273 -8.99 -33.59 -15.48
N ARG A 274 -8.28 -32.47 -15.29
CA ARG A 274 -8.92 -31.19 -14.95
C ARG A 274 -9.84 -30.70 -16.06
N ALA A 275 -9.41 -30.77 -17.32
CA ALA A 275 -10.22 -30.34 -18.46
C ALA A 275 -11.51 -31.17 -18.57
N SER A 276 -11.41 -32.48 -18.36
CA SER A 276 -12.56 -33.40 -18.35
C SER A 276 -13.52 -33.12 -17.19
N ALA A 277 -13.00 -32.92 -15.99
CA ALA A 277 -13.80 -32.57 -14.82
C ALA A 277 -14.50 -31.21 -14.97
N ALA A 278 -13.80 -30.21 -15.50
CA ALA A 278 -14.37 -28.90 -15.80
C ALA A 278 -15.48 -28.98 -16.86
N LYS A 279 -15.33 -29.84 -17.87
CA LYS A 279 -16.38 -30.10 -18.86
C LYS A 279 -17.62 -30.71 -18.22
N ALA A 280 -17.44 -31.74 -17.38
CA ALA A 280 -18.54 -32.39 -16.67
C ALA A 280 -19.30 -31.42 -15.75
N LEU A 281 -18.59 -30.58 -15.01
CA LEU A 281 -19.22 -29.56 -14.15
C LEU A 281 -20.01 -28.53 -14.95
N ARG A 282 -19.53 -28.12 -16.13
CA ARG A 282 -20.26 -27.23 -17.03
C ARG A 282 -21.52 -27.87 -17.58
N GLU A 283 -21.49 -29.16 -17.92
CA GLU A 283 -22.66 -29.92 -18.37
C GLU A 283 -23.71 -30.06 -17.25
N ILE A 284 -23.27 -30.29 -16.00
CA ILE A 284 -24.16 -30.31 -14.84
C ILE A 284 -24.77 -28.92 -14.63
N ALA A 285 -23.95 -27.86 -14.63
CA ALA A 285 -24.40 -26.48 -14.42
C ALA A 285 -25.40 -26.02 -15.50
N ALA A 286 -25.24 -26.47 -16.75
CA ALA A 286 -26.16 -26.14 -17.85
C ALA A 286 -27.60 -26.59 -17.58
N LYS A 287 -27.82 -27.70 -16.85
CA LYS A 287 -29.17 -28.15 -16.47
C LYS A 287 -29.92 -27.15 -15.59
N TYR A 288 -29.19 -26.29 -14.89
CA TYR A 288 -29.70 -25.34 -13.92
C TYR A 288 -29.78 -23.90 -14.45
N GLN A 289 -29.48 -23.65 -15.73
CA GLN A 289 -29.49 -22.30 -16.32
C GLN A 289 -30.86 -21.59 -16.20
N ASN A 290 -31.96 -22.36 -16.13
CA ASN A 290 -33.32 -21.84 -16.01
C ASN A 290 -33.98 -22.17 -14.65
N ALA A 291 -33.23 -22.69 -13.68
CA ALA A 291 -33.76 -23.07 -12.38
C ALA A 291 -33.78 -21.88 -11.42
N GLY A 292 -34.82 -21.79 -10.56
CA GLY A 292 -34.82 -20.86 -9.44
C GLY A 292 -33.64 -21.14 -8.49
N THR A 293 -33.08 -20.10 -7.87
CA THR A 293 -31.83 -20.13 -7.09
C THR A 293 -31.79 -21.17 -5.95
N ASN A 294 -32.95 -21.62 -5.45
CA ASN A 294 -33.05 -22.64 -4.40
C ASN A 294 -32.90 -24.07 -4.91
N ASN A 295 -32.97 -24.30 -6.22
CA ASN A 295 -32.83 -25.62 -6.83
C ASN A 295 -31.42 -25.88 -7.38
N ILE A 296 -30.48 -24.95 -7.16
CA ILE A 296 -29.10 -25.06 -7.66
C ILE A 296 -28.19 -25.56 -6.53
N PRO A 297 -27.40 -26.62 -6.75
CA PRO A 297 -26.37 -27.06 -5.80
C PRO A 297 -25.45 -25.92 -5.34
N LYS A 298 -25.15 -25.85 -4.04
CA LYS A 298 -24.43 -24.72 -3.41
C LYS A 298 -23.12 -24.33 -4.12
N LEU A 299 -22.32 -25.32 -4.51
CA LEU A 299 -21.01 -25.11 -5.17
C LEU A 299 -21.11 -24.57 -6.60
N LEU A 300 -22.29 -24.67 -7.22
CA LEU A 300 -22.60 -24.04 -8.51
C LEU A 300 -23.14 -22.61 -8.32
N ARG A 301 -23.81 -22.35 -7.20
CA ARG A 301 -24.35 -21.02 -6.84
C ARG A 301 -23.28 -20.05 -6.36
N GLU A 302 -22.34 -20.52 -5.55
CA GLU A 302 -21.25 -19.73 -4.98
C GLU A 302 -19.91 -20.40 -5.31
N PRO A 303 -19.42 -20.23 -6.55
CA PRO A 303 -18.26 -20.97 -7.02
C PRO A 303 -17.00 -20.45 -6.33
N VAL A 304 -16.19 -21.38 -5.84
CA VAL A 304 -14.87 -21.07 -5.25
C VAL A 304 -13.77 -21.53 -6.19
N LEU A 305 -12.63 -20.85 -6.19
CA LEU A 305 -11.47 -21.28 -6.97
C LEU A 305 -10.91 -22.56 -6.34
N VAL A 306 -10.80 -23.63 -7.14
CA VAL A 306 -10.36 -24.96 -6.70
C VAL A 306 -9.16 -25.36 -7.54
N ASN A 307 -7.95 -25.02 -7.07
CA ASN A 307 -6.66 -25.51 -7.56
C ASN A 307 -5.52 -25.01 -6.66
N ALA A 308 -4.33 -25.62 -6.77
CA ALA A 308 -3.10 -25.03 -6.23
C ALA A 308 -2.81 -23.72 -7.01
N PRO A 309 -2.53 -22.59 -6.32
CA PRO A 309 -2.45 -21.27 -6.97
C PRO A 309 -1.27 -21.10 -7.93
N TYR A 310 -0.40 -22.10 -8.08
CA TYR A 310 0.79 -22.03 -8.93
C TYR A 310 1.11 -23.38 -9.58
N PRO A 311 1.64 -23.37 -10.81
CA PRO A 311 2.12 -24.58 -11.45
C PRO A 311 3.33 -25.19 -10.70
N PRO A 312 3.56 -26.51 -10.82
CA PRO A 312 4.70 -27.16 -10.18
C PRO A 312 6.05 -26.58 -10.66
N GLY A 313 7.10 -26.79 -9.86
CA GLY A 313 8.44 -26.32 -10.18
C GLY A 313 8.96 -26.85 -11.52
N GLY A 314 9.50 -25.97 -12.36
CA GLY A 314 9.98 -26.29 -13.71
C GLY A 314 8.89 -26.33 -14.79
N PHE A 315 7.63 -26.09 -14.44
CA PHE A 315 6.53 -26.13 -15.42
C PHE A 315 6.69 -25.10 -16.53
N THR A 316 6.54 -25.56 -17.78
CA THR A 316 6.50 -24.72 -18.97
C THR A 316 5.26 -25.08 -19.77
N GLY A 317 4.42 -24.09 -20.06
CA GLY A 317 3.13 -24.28 -20.72
C GLY A 317 2.05 -23.36 -20.16
N THR A 318 0.80 -23.61 -20.53
CA THR A 318 -0.35 -22.85 -20.04
C THR A 318 -0.91 -23.52 -18.79
N TRP A 319 -0.94 -22.78 -17.69
CA TRP A 319 -1.59 -23.21 -16.45
C TRP A 319 -2.99 -22.61 -16.38
N VAL A 320 -3.99 -23.45 -16.12
CA VAL A 320 -5.39 -23.05 -15.99
C VAL A 320 -5.90 -23.40 -14.59
N GLU A 321 -6.52 -22.44 -13.94
CA GLU A 321 -7.23 -22.59 -12.68
C GLU A 321 -8.73 -22.46 -12.93
N TRP A 322 -9.51 -23.22 -12.17
CA TRP A 322 -10.94 -23.40 -12.37
C TRP A 322 -11.72 -23.04 -11.11
N TYR A 323 -12.91 -22.50 -11.30
CA TYR A 323 -13.92 -22.42 -10.24
C TYR A 323 -14.61 -23.77 -10.05
N SER A 324 -15.23 -23.98 -8.89
CA SER A 324 -15.95 -25.21 -8.54
C SER A 324 -17.17 -25.50 -9.43
N ASN A 325 -17.59 -24.53 -10.23
CA ASN A 325 -18.60 -24.68 -11.27
C ASN A 325 -18.04 -25.10 -12.64
N GLY A 326 -16.73 -25.37 -12.74
CA GLY A 326 -16.07 -25.79 -13.98
C GLY A 326 -15.77 -24.66 -14.96
N GLN A 327 -16.02 -23.40 -14.60
CA GLN A 327 -15.58 -22.25 -15.39
C GLN A 327 -14.11 -21.92 -15.10
N LYS A 328 -13.41 -21.35 -16.08
CA LYS A 328 -12.04 -20.86 -15.88
C LYS A 328 -12.05 -19.71 -14.88
N GLY A 329 -11.11 -19.69 -13.96
CA GLY A 329 -10.81 -18.54 -13.10
C GLY A 329 -9.58 -17.79 -13.56
N GLN A 330 -8.55 -18.53 -13.98
CA GLN A 330 -7.30 -17.97 -14.47
C GLN A 330 -6.67 -18.87 -15.53
N GLU A 331 -5.98 -18.27 -16.47
CA GLU A 331 -5.16 -18.91 -17.49
C GLU A 331 -3.90 -18.08 -17.64
N THR A 332 -2.73 -18.70 -17.56
CA THR A 332 -1.47 -17.96 -17.64
C THR A 332 -0.40 -18.85 -18.26
N LYS A 333 0.37 -18.28 -19.19
CA LYS A 333 1.54 -18.95 -19.76
C LYS A 333 2.73 -18.83 -18.81
N TYR A 334 3.40 -19.95 -18.59
CA TYR A 334 4.59 -20.06 -17.76
C TYR A 334 5.76 -20.64 -18.55
N VAL A 335 6.96 -20.18 -18.22
CA VAL A 335 8.25 -20.74 -18.63
C VAL A 335 9.07 -20.98 -17.37
N ASN A 336 9.42 -22.24 -17.08
CA ASN A 336 10.15 -22.65 -15.87
C ASN A 336 9.51 -22.11 -14.57
N SER A 337 8.18 -22.23 -14.45
CA SER A 337 7.34 -21.72 -13.35
C SER A 337 7.36 -20.20 -13.17
N ARG A 338 7.87 -19.45 -14.15
CA ARG A 338 7.77 -17.98 -14.18
C ARG A 338 6.70 -17.56 -15.19
N PRO A 339 5.79 -16.66 -14.84
CA PRO A 339 4.79 -16.17 -15.78
C PRO A 339 5.51 -15.41 -16.90
N ASP A 340 5.31 -15.85 -18.12
CA ASP A 340 5.96 -15.34 -19.33
C ASP A 340 5.08 -15.64 -20.56
N GLY A 341 4.43 -14.60 -21.06
CA GLY A 341 3.38 -14.66 -22.08
C GLY A 341 1.99 -14.25 -21.57
N PRO A 342 0.93 -14.57 -22.33
CA PRO A 342 -0.40 -14.05 -22.06
C PRO A 342 -1.00 -14.61 -20.77
N PHE A 343 -1.81 -13.80 -20.11
CA PHE A 343 -2.71 -14.22 -19.05
C PHE A 343 -4.13 -13.71 -19.29
N THR A 344 -5.10 -14.44 -18.75
CA THR A 344 -6.49 -14.01 -18.67
C THR A 344 -7.07 -14.49 -17.35
N HIS A 345 -7.85 -13.63 -16.71
CA HIS A 345 -8.61 -13.91 -15.50
C HIS A 345 -10.09 -13.74 -15.80
N TRP A 346 -10.93 -14.53 -15.15
CA TRP A 346 -12.38 -14.50 -15.28
C TRP A 346 -13.06 -14.42 -13.93
N TYR A 347 -14.26 -13.85 -13.94
CA TYR A 347 -15.21 -13.97 -12.84
C TYR A 347 -15.83 -15.37 -12.82
N SER A 348 -16.43 -15.74 -11.70
CA SER A 348 -17.09 -17.04 -11.51
C SER A 348 -18.35 -17.24 -12.35
N ASP A 349 -18.79 -16.22 -13.08
CA ASP A 349 -19.85 -16.28 -14.09
C ASP A 349 -19.30 -16.44 -15.52
N GLY A 350 -17.98 -16.41 -15.70
CA GLY A 350 -17.29 -16.70 -16.94
C GLY A 350 -16.97 -15.45 -17.75
N LYS A 351 -17.35 -14.26 -17.27
CA LYS A 351 -16.96 -12.99 -17.91
C LYS A 351 -15.49 -12.70 -17.65
N LYS A 352 -14.82 -12.10 -18.64
CA LYS A 352 -13.43 -11.66 -18.47
C LYS A 352 -13.34 -10.63 -17.34
N LYS A 353 -12.32 -10.78 -16.51
CA LYS A 353 -11.98 -9.88 -15.40
C LYS A 353 -10.74 -9.05 -15.73
N SER A 354 -9.72 -9.67 -16.32
CA SER A 354 -8.53 -8.97 -16.79
C SER A 354 -7.73 -9.81 -17.76
N GLU A 355 -6.96 -9.17 -18.63
CA GLU A 355 -6.00 -9.83 -19.51
C GLU A 355 -4.77 -8.95 -19.73
N GLY A 356 -3.70 -9.56 -20.21
CA GLY A 356 -2.46 -8.89 -20.60
C GLY A 356 -1.34 -9.88 -20.81
N THR A 357 -0.11 -9.40 -20.80
CA THR A 357 1.09 -10.22 -21.00
C THR A 357 2.09 -10.01 -19.87
N TRP A 358 2.66 -11.11 -19.41
CA TRP A 358 3.78 -11.15 -18.47
C TRP A 358 5.10 -11.30 -19.22
N HIS A 359 6.15 -10.67 -18.70
CA HIS A 359 7.53 -10.98 -19.04
C HIS A 359 8.35 -11.06 -17.74
N GLY A 360 8.68 -12.27 -17.27
CA GLY A 360 9.53 -12.44 -16.09
C GLY A 360 9.02 -11.78 -14.80
N PHE A 361 7.72 -11.93 -14.49
CA PHE A 361 6.99 -11.31 -13.36
C PHE A 361 6.65 -9.82 -13.47
N VAL A 362 6.97 -9.15 -14.57
CA VAL A 362 6.48 -7.79 -14.84
C VAL A 362 5.48 -7.80 -15.99
N TYR A 363 4.56 -6.83 -16.00
CA TYR A 363 3.65 -6.64 -17.13
C TYR A 363 4.40 -6.01 -18.31
N ASP A 364 4.11 -6.48 -19.51
CA ASP A 364 4.67 -5.94 -20.74
C ASP A 364 3.60 -5.91 -21.83
N GLY A 365 3.41 -4.76 -22.47
CA GLY A 365 2.35 -4.52 -23.45
C GLY A 365 0.99 -4.15 -22.85
N PRO A 366 -0.10 -4.31 -23.62
CA PRO A 366 -1.43 -3.87 -23.24
C PRO A 366 -2.03 -4.74 -22.14
N ARG A 367 -2.75 -4.10 -21.22
CA ARG A 367 -3.46 -4.72 -20.11
C ARG A 367 -4.86 -4.14 -19.99
N ASN A 368 -5.85 -5.01 -20.03
CA ASN A 368 -7.25 -4.64 -19.89
C ASN A 368 -7.85 -5.25 -18.62
N ALA A 369 -8.78 -4.54 -18.00
CA ALA A 369 -9.60 -5.05 -16.90
C ALA A 369 -11.07 -4.68 -17.09
N TRP A 370 -11.96 -5.47 -16.53
CA TRP A 370 -13.42 -5.30 -16.60
C TRP A 370 -14.07 -5.51 -15.24
N TYR A 371 -15.18 -4.82 -15.02
CA TYR A 371 -16.07 -5.05 -13.89
C TYR A 371 -16.91 -6.32 -14.09
N ALA A 372 -17.51 -6.84 -13.02
CA ALA A 372 -18.36 -8.05 -13.08
C ALA A 372 -19.62 -7.89 -13.97
N ASN A 373 -20.04 -6.65 -14.23
CA ASN A 373 -21.11 -6.35 -15.18
C ASN A 373 -20.65 -6.40 -16.65
N GLY A 374 -19.36 -6.65 -16.91
CA GLY A 374 -18.78 -6.75 -18.26
C GLY A 374 -18.28 -5.43 -18.84
N GLN A 375 -18.50 -4.30 -18.17
CA GLN A 375 -17.97 -3.01 -18.64
C GLN A 375 -16.46 -2.91 -18.38
N LYS A 376 -15.76 -2.19 -19.26
CA LYS A 376 -14.31 -1.97 -19.14
C LYS A 376 -14.04 -1.15 -17.87
N ALA A 377 -13.04 -1.54 -17.10
CA ALA A 377 -12.61 -0.87 -15.88
C ALA A 377 -11.31 -0.10 -16.09
N SER A 378 -10.38 -0.68 -16.85
CA SER A 378 -9.14 -0.02 -17.23
C SER A 378 -8.54 -0.58 -18.51
N GLU A 379 -7.80 0.28 -19.20
CA GLU A 379 -6.97 -0.02 -20.35
C GLU A 379 -5.64 0.66 -20.10
N LEU A 380 -4.63 -0.17 -19.89
CA LEU A 380 -3.30 0.25 -19.52
C LEU A 380 -2.34 -0.29 -20.55
N ASN A 381 -1.22 0.39 -20.73
CA ASN A 381 -0.13 -0.12 -21.53
C ASN A 381 1.18 -0.04 -20.75
N ASN A 382 1.96 -1.10 -20.85
CA ASN A 382 3.21 -1.27 -20.13
C ASN A 382 4.35 -1.52 -21.12
N LYS A 383 5.54 -1.09 -20.74
CA LYS A 383 6.79 -1.39 -21.45
C LYS A 383 7.88 -1.63 -20.42
N ASP A 384 8.54 -2.79 -20.50
CA ASP A 384 9.63 -3.17 -19.60
C ASP A 384 9.24 -3.09 -18.11
N GLY A 385 7.99 -3.46 -17.78
CA GLY A 385 7.46 -3.41 -16.41
C GLY A 385 7.07 -2.03 -15.88
N LYS A 386 7.12 -0.98 -16.71
CA LYS A 386 6.69 0.38 -16.37
C LYS A 386 5.46 0.76 -17.20
N SER A 387 4.62 1.64 -16.70
CA SER A 387 3.50 2.16 -17.49
C SER A 387 4.00 3.07 -18.62
N GLU A 388 3.43 2.94 -19.82
CA GLU A 388 3.84 3.66 -21.02
C GLU A 388 2.65 3.81 -21.97
N GLY A 389 2.49 4.96 -22.61
CA GLY A 389 1.38 5.28 -23.51
C GLY A 389 0.11 5.72 -22.78
N LEU A 390 -1.00 5.72 -23.52
CA LEU A 390 -2.32 6.12 -23.02
C LEU A 390 -2.83 5.14 -21.97
N GLN A 391 -3.29 5.67 -20.84
CA GLN A 391 -3.94 4.93 -19.77
C GLN A 391 -5.35 5.48 -19.62
N THR A 392 -6.35 4.60 -19.60
CA THR A 392 -7.75 4.97 -19.42
C THR A 392 -8.39 4.14 -18.32
N GLU A 393 -9.17 4.79 -17.47
CA GLU A 393 -9.96 4.16 -16.41
C GLU A 393 -11.43 4.57 -16.55
N TRP A 394 -12.33 3.67 -16.18
CA TRP A 394 -13.78 3.87 -16.20
C TRP A 394 -14.43 3.47 -14.88
N TYR A 395 -15.59 4.04 -14.60
CA TYR A 395 -16.49 3.60 -13.53
C TYR A 395 -17.30 2.37 -13.94
N ALA A 396 -17.91 1.71 -12.96
CA ALA A 396 -18.75 0.53 -13.18
C ALA A 396 -20.08 0.84 -13.90
N ASN A 397 -20.37 2.12 -14.21
CA ASN A 397 -21.46 2.53 -15.08
C ASN A 397 -21.02 2.77 -16.54
N GLY A 398 -19.72 2.67 -16.83
CA GLY A 398 -19.12 2.84 -18.15
C GLY A 398 -18.67 4.27 -18.44
N GLN A 399 -18.92 5.22 -17.53
CA GLN A 399 -18.43 6.59 -17.67
C GLN A 399 -16.92 6.65 -17.44
N MET A 400 -16.25 7.53 -18.18
CA MET A 400 -14.81 7.72 -18.07
C MET A 400 -14.48 8.30 -16.69
N LYS A 401 -13.50 7.69 -16.03
CA LYS A 401 -13.03 8.09 -14.70
C LYS A 401 -11.74 8.90 -14.79
N ARG A 402 -10.82 8.46 -15.66
CA ARG A 402 -9.55 9.13 -15.89
C ARG A 402 -8.95 8.76 -17.24
N VAL A 403 -8.24 9.70 -17.84
CA VAL A 403 -7.36 9.47 -18.99
C VAL A 403 -6.07 10.26 -18.80
N LEU A 404 -4.93 9.63 -19.11
CA LEU A 404 -3.62 10.28 -19.09
C LEU A 404 -2.65 9.57 -20.03
N THR A 405 -1.60 10.26 -20.48
CA THR A 405 -0.52 9.63 -21.26
C THR A 405 0.77 9.60 -20.45
N ILE A 406 1.47 8.47 -20.49
CA ILE A 406 2.80 8.31 -19.89
C ILE A 406 3.82 8.14 -21.02
N GLN A 407 4.90 8.92 -21.00
CA GLN A 407 6.03 8.76 -21.90
C GLN A 407 7.33 8.69 -21.08
N ASN A 408 8.12 7.65 -21.30
CA ASN A 408 9.38 7.42 -20.57
C ASN A 408 9.20 7.44 -19.04
N GLY A 409 8.08 6.89 -18.55
CA GLY A 409 7.74 6.86 -17.13
C GLY A 409 7.30 8.19 -16.51
N LYS A 410 7.03 9.22 -17.32
CA LYS A 410 6.54 10.53 -16.89
C LYS A 410 5.18 10.85 -17.54
N THR A 411 4.31 11.56 -16.84
CA THR A 411 3.04 12.04 -17.43
C THR A 411 3.33 13.10 -18.49
N GLU A 412 2.69 12.99 -19.64
CA GLU A 412 2.82 13.90 -20.78
C GLU A 412 1.43 14.28 -21.32
N GLY A 413 1.23 15.56 -21.62
CA GLY A 413 -0.04 16.08 -22.10
C GLY A 413 -1.13 16.10 -21.01
N PRO A 414 -2.41 16.02 -21.39
CA PRO A 414 -3.52 16.15 -20.45
C PRO A 414 -3.69 14.89 -19.58
N ASP A 415 -3.80 15.10 -18.26
CA ASP A 415 -4.36 14.17 -17.28
C ASP A 415 -5.73 14.70 -16.85
N ILE A 416 -6.78 13.98 -17.22
CA ILE A 416 -8.16 14.41 -17.02
C ILE A 416 -8.88 13.39 -16.16
N SER A 417 -9.61 13.85 -15.15
CA SER A 417 -10.41 12.98 -14.28
C SER A 417 -11.80 13.55 -14.08
N TRP A 418 -12.78 12.65 -13.98
CA TRP A 418 -14.19 12.94 -13.81
C TRP A 418 -14.77 12.17 -12.63
N LYS A 419 -15.87 12.67 -12.07
CA LYS A 419 -16.72 11.96 -11.12
C LYS A 419 -17.59 10.93 -11.85
N GLU A 420 -18.22 10.05 -11.08
CA GLU A 420 -19.12 9.02 -11.61
C GLU A 420 -20.40 9.56 -12.29
N ASN A 421 -20.73 10.85 -12.09
CA ASN A 421 -21.83 11.52 -12.78
C ASN A 421 -21.38 12.30 -14.03
N GLY A 422 -20.11 12.22 -14.42
CA GLY A 422 -19.55 12.88 -15.59
C GLY A 422 -19.03 14.30 -15.36
N GLU A 423 -19.17 14.85 -14.15
CA GLU A 423 -18.59 16.14 -13.82
C GLU A 423 -17.06 16.06 -13.83
N LEU A 424 -16.41 17.01 -14.50
CA LEU A 424 -14.96 17.17 -14.47
C LEU A 424 -14.50 17.39 -13.01
N ILE A 425 -13.47 16.67 -12.56
CA ILE A 425 -12.76 16.92 -11.30
C ILE A 425 -11.54 17.79 -11.58
N TYR A 426 -10.75 17.43 -12.59
CA TYR A 426 -9.61 18.22 -13.03
C TYR A 426 -9.22 17.93 -14.47
N GLN A 427 -8.50 18.87 -15.07
CA GLN A 427 -7.73 18.70 -16.30
C GLN A 427 -6.36 19.34 -16.08
N LEU A 428 -5.31 18.53 -16.01
CA LEU A 428 -3.96 18.97 -15.70
C LEU A 428 -3.06 18.75 -16.92
N MET A 429 -2.48 19.83 -17.45
CA MET A 429 -1.51 19.73 -18.53
C MET A 429 -0.12 19.44 -17.97
N HIS A 430 0.50 18.38 -18.48
CA HIS A 430 1.83 17.94 -18.10
C HIS A 430 2.82 18.01 -19.26
N LYS A 431 4.07 18.27 -18.93
CA LYS A 431 5.23 18.07 -19.79
C LYS A 431 6.37 17.56 -18.94
N ASP A 432 7.02 16.48 -19.37
CA ASP A 432 8.15 15.88 -18.66
C ASP A 432 7.85 15.48 -17.21
N GLY A 433 6.59 15.18 -16.92
CA GLY A 433 6.10 14.81 -15.58
C GLY A 433 5.81 15.99 -14.65
N GLN A 434 5.88 17.24 -15.14
CA GLN A 434 5.59 18.45 -14.39
C GLN A 434 4.37 19.17 -14.98
N LEU A 435 3.65 19.97 -14.19
CA LEU A 435 2.58 20.82 -14.73
C LEU A 435 3.15 21.87 -15.68
N ASP A 436 2.61 21.93 -16.89
CA ASP A 436 3.04 22.88 -17.92
C ASP A 436 1.86 23.21 -18.85
N GLY A 437 1.46 24.47 -18.87
CA GLY A 437 0.24 24.95 -19.52
C GLY A 437 -0.94 25.12 -18.55
N LEU A 438 -2.15 25.23 -19.12
CA LEU A 438 -3.38 25.49 -18.38
C LEU A 438 -3.83 24.26 -17.62
N CYS A 439 -4.05 24.42 -16.32
CA CYS A 439 -4.59 23.42 -15.43
C CYS A 439 -5.91 23.89 -14.83
N ILE A 440 -6.89 22.99 -14.78
CA ILE A 440 -8.24 23.24 -14.31
C ILE A 440 -8.50 22.31 -13.14
N TRP A 441 -8.94 22.86 -12.01
CA TRP A 441 -9.46 22.14 -10.86
C TRP A 441 -10.91 22.49 -10.67
N ASN A 442 -11.74 21.48 -10.46
CA ASN A 442 -13.19 21.61 -10.38
C ASN A 442 -13.68 20.84 -9.14
N GLY A 443 -13.38 21.41 -7.98
CA GLY A 443 -13.82 20.95 -6.66
C GLY A 443 -15.04 21.75 -6.19
N SER A 444 -15.04 22.22 -4.94
CA SER A 444 -16.09 23.14 -4.45
C SER A 444 -16.10 24.48 -5.20
N ARG A 445 -14.99 24.87 -5.83
CA ARG A 445 -14.87 26.02 -6.73
C ARG A 445 -14.03 25.64 -7.94
N ARG A 446 -14.35 26.22 -9.09
CA ARG A 446 -13.52 26.09 -10.30
C ARG A 446 -12.33 27.03 -10.20
N VAL A 447 -11.15 26.49 -10.46
CA VAL A 447 -9.89 27.25 -10.53
C VAL A 447 -9.19 26.90 -11.83
N GLU A 448 -8.73 27.93 -12.53
CA GLU A 448 -7.92 27.82 -13.74
C GLU A 448 -6.60 28.50 -13.48
N GLU A 449 -5.48 27.78 -13.65
CA GLU A 449 -4.16 28.35 -13.44
C GLU A 449 -3.18 27.83 -14.50
N ASN A 450 -2.30 28.70 -14.97
CA ASN A 450 -1.21 28.31 -15.88
C ASN A 450 0.09 27.99 -15.13
N TYR A 451 0.80 27.00 -15.65
CA TYR A 451 2.09 26.55 -15.15
C TYR A 451 3.15 26.54 -16.25
N ARG A 452 4.41 26.64 -15.84
CA ARG A 452 5.59 26.37 -16.67
C ARG A 452 6.60 25.61 -15.83
N ASN A 453 7.01 24.42 -16.27
CA ASN A 453 7.95 23.55 -15.55
C ASN A 453 7.60 23.37 -14.06
N GLY A 454 6.32 23.13 -13.76
CA GLY A 454 5.81 22.89 -12.41
C GLY A 454 5.61 24.15 -11.55
N VAL A 455 5.92 25.34 -12.07
CA VAL A 455 5.78 26.62 -11.34
C VAL A 455 4.65 27.45 -11.95
N ARG A 456 3.84 28.11 -11.11
CA ARG A 456 2.77 29.01 -11.56
C ARG A 456 3.34 30.12 -12.46
N HIS A 457 2.83 30.22 -13.68
CA HIS A 457 3.30 31.18 -14.67
C HIS A 457 2.17 31.44 -15.68
N GLY A 458 1.72 32.69 -15.81
CA GLY A 458 0.58 33.10 -16.63
C GLY A 458 -0.67 33.37 -15.81
N SER A 459 -1.85 33.22 -16.42
CA SER A 459 -3.12 33.58 -15.79
C SER A 459 -3.55 32.63 -14.67
N TYR A 460 -4.27 33.19 -13.71
CA TYR A 460 -5.01 32.53 -12.65
C TYR A 460 -6.42 33.13 -12.60
N THR A 461 -7.43 32.29 -12.56
CA THR A 461 -8.83 32.69 -12.42
C THR A 461 -9.54 31.76 -11.45
N LEU A 462 -10.17 32.35 -10.42
CA LEU A 462 -11.02 31.66 -9.46
C LEU A 462 -12.48 32.03 -9.73
N TYR A 463 -13.35 31.03 -9.81
CA TYR A 463 -14.77 31.21 -10.01
C TYR A 463 -15.56 30.81 -8.75
N ASP A 464 -16.74 31.39 -8.56
CA ASP A 464 -17.72 30.96 -7.57
C ASP A 464 -18.53 29.75 -8.07
N GLU A 465 -19.46 29.28 -7.24
CA GLU A 465 -20.35 28.15 -7.55
C GLU A 465 -21.28 28.41 -8.75
N ASN A 466 -21.51 29.68 -9.10
CA ASN A 466 -22.33 30.11 -10.24
C ASN A 466 -21.49 30.41 -11.49
N GLY A 467 -20.16 30.19 -11.44
CA GLY A 467 -19.25 30.49 -12.55
C GLY A 467 -18.88 31.97 -12.68
N VAL A 468 -19.15 32.80 -11.68
CA VAL A 468 -18.74 34.21 -11.64
C VAL A 468 -17.29 34.31 -11.18
N VAL A 469 -16.48 35.11 -11.87
CA VAL A 469 -15.07 35.32 -11.49
C VAL A 469 -14.99 36.08 -10.16
N ILE A 470 -14.38 35.45 -9.15
CA ILE A 470 -14.11 36.02 -7.83
C ILE A 470 -12.75 36.73 -7.81
N ASP A 471 -11.72 36.10 -8.38
CA ASP A 471 -10.34 36.59 -8.32
C ASP A 471 -9.62 36.27 -9.62
N GLN A 472 -8.82 37.22 -10.09
CA GLN A 472 -8.01 37.05 -11.29
C GLN A 472 -6.61 37.61 -11.04
N LYS A 473 -5.60 36.80 -11.34
CA LYS A 473 -4.18 37.13 -11.13
C LYS A 473 -3.37 36.74 -12.35
N GLU A 474 -2.19 37.34 -12.44
CA GLU A 474 -1.16 36.96 -13.38
C GLU A 474 0.11 36.65 -12.59
N TYR A 475 0.74 35.51 -12.90
CA TYR A 475 1.95 35.03 -12.25
C TYR A 475 3.14 35.06 -13.20
N ALA A 476 4.31 35.41 -12.68
CA ALA A 476 5.59 35.14 -13.31
C ALA A 476 6.48 34.42 -12.30
N ASP A 477 6.91 33.21 -12.65
CA ASP A 477 7.84 32.38 -11.88
C ASP A 477 7.43 32.22 -10.40
N GLY A 478 6.15 31.92 -10.21
CA GLY A 478 5.54 31.67 -8.90
C GLY A 478 5.10 32.93 -8.15
N LYS A 479 5.40 34.13 -8.67
CA LYS A 479 5.06 35.40 -8.02
C LYS A 479 3.93 36.10 -8.75
N VAL A 480 3.01 36.69 -8.00
CA VAL A 480 1.94 37.53 -8.57
C VAL A 480 2.57 38.81 -9.13
N VAL A 481 2.36 39.06 -10.42
CA VAL A 481 2.80 40.29 -11.10
C VAL A 481 1.64 41.25 -11.36
N LYS A 482 0.40 40.74 -11.39
CA LYS A 482 -0.81 41.56 -11.53
C LYS A 482 -1.97 40.91 -10.80
N GLN A 483 -2.80 41.72 -10.15
CA GLN A 483 -4.07 41.29 -9.57
C GLN A 483 -5.20 42.19 -10.07
N MET A 484 -6.29 41.56 -10.51
CA MET A 484 -7.49 42.21 -11.02
C MET A 484 -8.64 41.80 -10.09
N ARG A 485 -9.25 42.77 -9.39
CA ARG A 485 -10.38 42.48 -8.49
C ARG A 485 -11.60 42.10 -9.32
N GLY A 486 -12.19 40.92 -9.05
CA GLY A 486 -13.55 40.59 -9.48
C GLY A 486 -14.56 41.52 -8.80
N ARG A 487 -15.63 41.90 -9.50
CA ARG A 487 -16.63 42.88 -9.00
C ARG A 487 -17.14 42.47 -7.62
N GLU A 488 -17.09 43.42 -6.68
CA GLU A 488 -17.77 43.33 -5.38
C GLU A 488 -19.26 43.05 -5.60
N LYS A 489 -19.81 42.07 -4.88
CA LYS A 489 -21.26 41.95 -4.70
C LYS A 489 -21.73 43.29 -4.14
N LYS A 490 -22.49 44.05 -4.94
CA LYS A 490 -23.27 45.17 -4.41
C LYS A 490 -24.25 44.58 -3.41
N GLU A 491 -24.00 44.77 -2.13
CA GLU A 491 -25.02 44.58 -1.10
C GLU A 491 -26.18 45.53 -1.43
N SER A 492 -27.37 44.97 -1.56
CA SER A 492 -28.59 45.75 -1.73
C SER A 492 -28.92 46.42 -0.40
N PRO A 493 -29.16 47.75 -0.34
CA PRO A 493 -29.57 48.40 0.89
C PRO A 493 -30.95 47.86 1.31
N GLN A 494 -31.07 47.54 2.60
CA GLN A 494 -32.31 47.10 3.26
C GLN A 494 -33.44 48.11 3.15
#